data_AF-A0A2J6WQV2-F1
#
_entry.id   AF-A0A2J6WQV2-F1
#
_cell.length_a   1.000
_cell.length_b   1.000
_cell.length_c   1.000
_cell.angle_alpha   90.00
_cell.angle_beta   90.00
_cell.angle_gamma   90.00
#
_symmetry.space_group_name_H-M   'P 1'
#
loop_
_entity.id
_entity.type
_entity.pdbx_description
1 polymer ?
#
loop_
_entity_poly.entity_id
_entity_poly.type
_entity_poly.pdbx_seq_one_letter_code
_entity_poly.pdbx_strand_id
1 'polypeptide(L)' 'MTEVHLMPDPRVVESPTALRIIDVATQLFMQRGYRAVSISDIIHTAGVTKPTLYYYFNDKEDLFVQMGLKVLWTMSRP' A
#
# COMPACT_ATOMS: atom_id res chain seq x y z
N MET A 1 -18.33 -5.02 19.49
CA MET A 1 -18.56 -5.25 18.05
C MET A 1 -17.93 -4.07 17.35
N THR A 2 -16.62 -4.14 17.14
CA THR A 2 -15.85 -3.02 16.60
C THR A 2 -16.22 -2.90 15.12
N GLU A 3 -16.67 -1.71 14.73
CA GLU A 3 -16.87 -1.36 13.33
C GLU A 3 -15.59 -1.73 12.58
N VAL A 4 -15.68 -2.68 11.64
CA VAL A 4 -14.56 -2.97 10.75
C VAL A 4 -14.43 -1.72 9.90
N HIS A 5 -13.47 -0.86 10.22
CA HIS A 5 -13.17 0.32 9.44
C HIS A 5 -12.61 -0.13 8.09
N LEU A 6 -13.50 -0.41 7.14
CA LEU A 6 -13.19 -0.81 5.77
C LEU A 6 -12.79 0.43 4.94
N MET A 7 -11.87 1.21 5.48
CA MET A 7 -11.28 2.33 4.77
C MET A 7 -9.77 2.29 4.98
N PRO A 8 -8.98 2.50 3.91
CA PRO A 8 -7.55 2.74 4.06
C PRO A 8 -7.30 4.00 4.90
N ASP A 9 -6.12 4.07 5.52
CA ASP A 9 -5.69 5.24 6.29
C ASP A 9 -5.80 6.51 5.40
N PRO A 10 -6.43 7.60 5.89
CA PRO A 10 -6.53 8.86 5.13
C PRO A 10 -5.18 9.36 4.60
N ARG A 11 -4.09 9.21 5.37
CA ARG A 11 -2.73 9.58 4.97
C ARG A 11 -2.25 8.85 3.73
N VAL A 12 -2.81 7.66 3.47
CA VAL A 12 -2.49 6.81 2.32
C VAL A 12 -3.29 7.24 1.10
N VAL A 13 -4.60 7.45 1.23
CA VAL A 13 -5.45 7.78 0.08
C VAL A 13 -5.37 9.24 -0.36
N GLU A 14 -4.97 10.15 0.54
CA GLU A 14 -4.82 11.57 0.23
C GLU A 14 -3.42 11.93 -0.29
N SER A 15 -2.45 11.01 -0.19
CA SER A 15 -1.06 11.26 -0.60
C SER A 15 -0.75 10.65 -1.97
N PRO A 16 -0.39 11.46 -2.98
CA PRO A 16 0.09 10.94 -4.26
C PRO A 16 1.32 10.04 -4.13
N THR A 17 2.17 10.29 -3.13
CA THR A 17 3.35 9.46 -2.86
C THR A 17 2.97 8.10 -2.30
N ALA A 18 2.02 8.03 -1.36
CA ALA A 18 1.55 6.76 -0.80
C ALA A 18 0.79 5.94 -1.85
N LEU A 19 -0.04 6.59 -2.66
CA LEU A 19 -0.73 5.96 -3.79
C LEU A 19 0.26 5.34 -4.79
N ARG A 20 1.31 6.07 -5.18
CA ARG A 20 2.37 5.54 -6.05
C ARG A 20 3.08 4.32 -5.45
N ILE A 21 3.35 4.33 -4.13
CA ILE A 21 3.93 3.18 -3.44
C ILE A 21 2.98 1.98 -3.52
N ILE A 22 1.68 2.18 -3.28
CA ILE A 22 0.67 1.12 -3.40
C ILE A 22 0.59 0.59 -4.83
N ASP A 23 0.57 1.45 -5.85
CA ASP A 23 0.43 1.01 -7.24
C ASP A 23 1.64 0.15 -7.66
N VAL A 24 2.85 0.56 -7.27
CA VAL A 24 4.08 -0.22 -7.51
C VAL A 24 4.08 -1.53 -6.72
N ALA A 25 3.72 -1.49 -5.44
CA ALA A 25 3.62 -2.69 -4.62
C ALA A 25 2.59 -3.68 -5.19
N THR A 26 1.45 -3.19 -5.65
CA THR A 26 0.40 -3.98 -6.32
C THR A 26 0.97 -4.71 -7.53
N GLN A 27 1.66 -3.99 -8.43
CA GLN A 27 2.25 -4.58 -9.62
C GLN A 27 3.29 -5.65 -9.25
N LEU A 28 4.21 -5.35 -8.33
CA LEU A 28 5.24 -6.29 -7.91
C LEU A 28 4.66 -7.54 -7.23
N PHE A 29 3.69 -7.37 -6.33
CA PHE A 29 3.03 -8.48 -5.65
C PHE A 29 2.24 -9.37 -6.62
N MET A 30 1.55 -8.79 -7.61
CA MET A 30 0.83 -9.57 -8.62
C MET A 30 1.78 -10.35 -9.54
N GLN A 31 2.94 -9.77 -9.89
CA GLN A 31 3.89 -10.41 -10.80
C GLN A 31 4.76 -11.48 -10.14
N ARG A 32 5.18 -11.25 -8.89
CA ARG A 32 6.21 -12.07 -8.22
C ARG A 32 5.69 -12.81 -6.98
N GLY A 33 4.47 -12.50 -6.54
CA GLY A 33 3.90 -12.96 -5.29
C GLY A 33 4.39 -12.17 -4.08
N TYR A 34 3.55 -12.11 -3.04
CA TYR A 34 3.83 -11.33 -1.83
C TYR A 34 5.19 -11.65 -1.20
N ARG A 35 5.52 -12.94 -1.00
CA ARG A 35 6.76 -13.34 -0.30
C ARG A 35 8.04 -12.92 -1.01
N ALA A 36 8.06 -12.90 -2.35
CA ALA A 36 9.26 -12.64 -3.14
C ALA A 36 9.63 -11.15 -3.24
N VAL A 37 8.71 -10.24 -2.95
CA VAL A 37 8.92 -8.80 -3.07
C VAL A 37 9.42 -8.23 -1.74
N SER A 38 10.54 -7.53 -1.73
CA SER A 38 11.05 -6.83 -0.55
C SER A 38 10.59 -5.37 -0.50
N ILE A 39 10.68 -4.75 0.68
CA ILE A 39 10.53 -3.29 0.81
C ILE A 39 11.54 -2.55 -0.07
N SER A 40 12.76 -3.08 -0.18
CA SER A 40 13.81 -2.52 -1.04
C SER A 40 13.43 -2.49 -2.52
N ASP A 41 12.78 -3.55 -3.02
CA ASP A 41 12.27 -3.58 -4.40
C ASP A 41 11.22 -2.49 -4.65
N ILE A 42 10.32 -2.32 -3.67
CA ILE A 42 9.23 -1.34 -3.74
C ILE A 42 9.80 0.08 -3.72
N ILE A 43 10.71 0.41 -2.79
CA ILE A 43 11.28 1.77 -2.71
C ILE A 43 12.07 2.11 -3.98
N HIS A 44 12.83 1.16 -4.52
CA HIS A 44 13.63 1.38 -5.72
C HIS A 44 12.74 1.60 -6.93
N THR A 45 11.73 0.74 -7.12
CA THR A 45 10.82 0.81 -8.26
C THR A 45 9.91 2.03 -8.17
N ALA A 46 9.43 2.38 -6.96
CA ALA A 46 8.62 3.55 -6.75
C ALA A 46 9.43 4.84 -6.91
N GLY A 47 10.74 4.84 -6.66
CA GLY A 47 11.53 6.07 -6.61
C GLY A 47 11.22 6.86 -5.34
N VAL A 48 11.24 6.20 -4.19
CA VAL A 48 11.10 6.82 -2.86
C VAL A 48 12.23 6.36 -1.94
N THR A 49 12.40 7.06 -0.83
CA THR A 49 13.36 6.64 0.20
C THR A 49 12.71 5.69 1.20
N LYS A 50 13.53 4.92 1.92
CA LYS A 50 13.07 4.06 3.02
C LYS A 50 12.31 4.87 4.09
N PRO A 51 12.80 6.02 4.61
CA PRO A 51 12.01 6.87 5.52
C PRO A 51 10.68 7.33 4.94
N THR A 52 10.62 7.66 3.65
CA THR A 52 9.37 8.06 2.98
C THR A 52 8.34 6.91 2.99
N LEU A 53 8.76 5.67 2.73
CA LEU A 53 7.84 4.53 2.80
C LEU A 53 7.33 4.32 4.22
N TYR A 54 8.23 4.33 5.21
CA TYR A 54 7.87 4.09 6.61
C TYR A 54 7.06 5.22 7.25
N TYR A 55 7.04 6.40 6.64
CA TYR A 55 6.12 7.48 7.05
C TYR A 55 4.65 7.10 6.80
N TYR A 56 4.38 6.33 5.73
CA TYR A 56 3.01 5.93 5.36
C TYR A 56 2.65 4.53 5.83
N PHE A 57 3.61 3.61 5.89
CA PHE A 57 3.36 2.19 6.15
C PHE A 57 4.31 1.67 7.22
N ASN A 58 3.78 1.01 8.24
CA ASN A 58 4.58 0.51 9.36
C ASN A 58 5.53 -0.62 8.93
N ASP A 59 5.06 -1.46 8.02
CA ASP A 59 5.81 -2.57 7.45
C ASP A 59 5.19 -3.03 6.12
N LYS A 60 5.66 -4.17 5.60
CA LYS A 60 5.19 -4.76 4.34
C LYS A 60 3.77 -5.33 4.45
N GLU A 61 3.38 -5.81 5.62
CA GLU A 61 2.04 -6.37 5.86
C GLU A 61 1.02 -5.25 5.93
N ASP A 62 1.33 -4.17 6.65
CA ASP A 62 0.51 -2.95 6.68
C ASP A 62 0.33 -2.39 5.26
N LEU A 63 1.40 -2.28 4.46
CA LEU A 63 1.29 -1.89 3.05
C LEU A 63 0.34 -2.80 2.25
N PHE A 64 0.40 -4.12 2.46
CA PHE A 64 -0.48 -5.08 1.79
C PHE A 64 -1.94 -4.94 2.24
N VAL A 65 -2.18 -4.70 3.53
CA VAL A 65 -3.51 -4.44 4.08
C VAL A 65 -4.08 -3.15 3.52
N GLN A 66 -3.31 -2.05 3.52
CA GLN A 66 -3.72 -0.77 2.94
C GLN A 66 -4.02 -0.88 1.44
N MET A 67 -3.21 -1.64 0.69
CA MET A 67 -3.48 -1.97 -0.71
C MET A 67 -4.84 -2.69 -0.86
N GLY A 68 -5.10 -3.73 -0.06
CA GLY A 68 -6.36 -4.47 -0.09
C GLY A 68 -7.57 -3.60 0.26
N LEU A 69 -7.45 -2.80 1.33
CA LEU A 69 -8.49 -1.85 1.75
C LEU A 69 -8.77 -0.82 0.67
N LYS A 70 -7.75 -0.26 0.01
CA LYS A 70 -7.93 0.67 -1.11
C LYS A 70 -8.76 0.03 -2.24
N VAL A 71 -8.47 -1.22 -2.61
CA VAL A 71 -9.21 -1.93 -3.67
C VAL A 71 -10.67 -2.12 -3.27
N LEU A 72 -10.91 -2.67 -2.07
CA LEU A 72 -12.26 -2.93 -1.55
C LEU A 72 -13.09 -1.64 -1.44
N TRP A 73 -12.47 -0.57 -0.94
CA TRP A 73 -13.08 0.74 -0.79
C TRP A 73 -13.39 1.41 -2.13
N THR A 74 -12.52 1.24 -3.13
CA THR A 74 -12.76 1.76 -4.49
C THR A 74 -13.92 1.04 -5.15
N MET A 75 -14.05 -0.29 -4.96
CA MET A 75 -15.15 -1.08 -5.51
C MET A 75 -16.50 -0.81 -4.83
N SER A 76 -16.49 -0.41 -3.55
CA SER A 76 -17.70 -0.08 -2.79
C SER A 76 -18.23 1.34 -3.06
N ARG A 77 -17.51 2.09 -3.91
CA ARG A 77 -17.91 3.33 -4.61
C ARG A 77 -19.14 3.20 -5.52
N PRO A 78 -20.37 3.66 -5.23
CA PRO A 78 -21.39 3.78 -6.28
C PRO A 78 -21.01 4.82 -7.34
#